data_AF-A0A959JAM8-F1
#
_entry.id   AF-A0A959JAM8-F1
#
_cell.length_a   1.000
_cell.length_b   1.000
_cell.length_c   1.000
_cell.angle_alpha   90.00
_cell.angle_beta   90.00
_cell.angle_gamma   90.00
#
_symmetry.space_group_name_H-M   'P 1'
#
loop_
_entity.id
_entity.type
_entity.pdbx_description
1 polymer ?
#
loop_
_entity_poly.entity_id
_entity_poly.type
_entity_poly.pdbx_seq_one_letter_code
_entity_poly.pdbx_strand_id
1 'polypeptide(L)'
;GAGKHGAGATIEALWDILEQPLNGRWVALEGTLVEDDGKQVLELTNGVASFQGWLAQDTTYVAEFRNLGWQKLAGEILDPKCAFGVMKPGCGKTHRSCAIRCISGGIPPVLRMQDARGSINYVLLVDQNGESLGDRITPYVADQLYVCGELKQVDDWLVLFTGLGEDIHRVAPWWMQGEMAMCY
;
A
#
# COMPACT_ATOMS: atom_id res chain seq x y z
N GLY A 1 -10.67 0.39 16.17
CA GLY A 1 -10.67 1.82 16.54
C GLY A 1 -10.95 2.60 15.29
N ALA A 2 -11.81 3.63 15.34
CA ALA A 2 -12.34 4.29 14.16
C ALA A 2 -11.25 4.63 13.13
N GLY A 3 -11.47 4.23 11.87
CA GLY A 3 -10.63 4.56 10.72
C GLY A 3 -9.26 3.88 10.63
N LYS A 4 -9.05 2.72 11.25
CA LYS A 4 -7.82 1.92 11.14
C LYS A 4 -8.07 0.61 10.42
N HIS A 5 -8.86 0.67 9.35
CA HIS A 5 -9.29 -0.51 8.61
C HIS A 5 -9.07 -0.28 7.11
N GLY A 6 -8.62 -1.31 6.41
CA GLY A 6 -8.56 -1.31 4.96
C GLY A 6 -9.95 -1.37 4.34
N ALA A 7 -10.05 -0.99 3.07
CA ALA A 7 -11.32 -1.05 2.33
C ALA A 7 -11.76 -2.49 1.98
N GLY A 8 -10.86 -3.49 2.04
CA GLY A 8 -11.12 -4.86 1.58
C GLY A 8 -12.42 -5.47 2.10
N ALA A 9 -12.58 -5.57 3.42
CA ALA A 9 -13.80 -6.10 4.04
C ALA A 9 -15.08 -5.30 3.67
N THR A 10 -14.96 -3.99 3.43
CA THR A 10 -16.10 -3.18 2.96
C THR A 10 -16.45 -3.50 1.51
N ILE A 11 -15.45 -3.67 0.65
CA ILE A 11 -15.63 -4.03 -0.76
C ILE A 11 -16.21 -5.44 -0.90
N GLU A 12 -15.73 -6.40 -0.11
CA GLU A 12 -16.27 -7.77 -0.06
C GLU A 12 -17.75 -7.76 0.37
N ALA A 13 -18.08 -7.05 1.46
CA ALA A 13 -19.46 -6.92 1.90
C ALA A 13 -20.36 -6.24 0.85
N LEU A 14 -19.83 -5.28 0.09
CA LEU A 14 -20.55 -4.68 -1.04
C LEU A 14 -20.82 -5.69 -2.15
N TRP A 15 -19.87 -6.56 -2.48
CA TRP A 15 -20.10 -7.61 -3.49
C TRP A 15 -21.21 -8.56 -3.09
N ASP A 16 -21.27 -8.94 -1.81
CA ASP A 16 -22.33 -9.79 -1.28
C ASP A 16 -23.70 -9.10 -1.34
N ILE A 17 -23.78 -7.83 -0.90
CA ILE A 17 -25.04 -7.05 -0.91
C ILE A 17 -25.54 -6.80 -2.35
N LEU A 18 -24.62 -6.53 -3.27
CA LEU A 18 -24.93 -6.20 -4.65
C LEU A 18 -25.09 -7.46 -5.55
N GLU A 19 -24.75 -8.63 -5.01
CA GLU A 19 -24.68 -9.92 -5.73
C GLU A 19 -23.79 -9.88 -6.98
N GLN A 20 -22.81 -8.96 -7.03
CA GLN A 20 -21.89 -8.80 -8.16
C GLN A 20 -20.63 -8.01 -7.76
N PRO A 21 -19.47 -8.27 -8.41
CA PRO A 21 -18.24 -7.53 -8.15
C PRO A 21 -18.30 -6.10 -8.69
N LEU A 22 -17.50 -5.21 -8.08
CA LEU A 22 -17.31 -3.82 -8.54
C LEU A 22 -16.28 -3.71 -9.69
N ASN A 23 -15.44 -4.72 -9.89
CA ASN A 23 -14.32 -4.69 -10.82
C ASN A 23 -14.76 -4.31 -12.24
N GLY A 24 -14.06 -3.36 -12.85
CA GLY A 24 -14.32 -2.90 -14.21
C GLY A 24 -15.56 -2.02 -14.39
N ARG A 25 -16.32 -1.75 -13.32
CA ARG A 25 -17.56 -0.97 -13.36
C ARG A 25 -17.37 0.43 -12.81
N TRP A 26 -18.13 1.37 -13.36
CA TRP A 26 -18.17 2.73 -12.85
C TRP A 26 -19.16 2.83 -11.68
N VAL A 27 -18.68 3.34 -10.55
CA VAL A 27 -19.43 3.47 -9.31
C VAL A 27 -19.27 4.87 -8.74
N ALA A 28 -20.31 5.35 -8.05
CA ALA A 28 -20.22 6.52 -7.21
C ALA A 28 -19.89 6.08 -5.78
N LEU A 29 -18.83 6.64 -5.21
CA LEU A 29 -18.41 6.40 -3.83
C LEU A 29 -18.31 7.74 -3.08
N GLU A 30 -18.69 7.72 -1.81
CA GLU A 30 -18.51 8.81 -0.86
C GLU A 30 -17.56 8.37 0.25
N GLY A 31 -16.64 9.24 0.66
CA GLY A 31 -15.68 8.94 1.71
C GLY A 31 -14.88 10.16 2.13
N THR A 32 -13.93 9.93 3.02
CA THR A 32 -12.97 10.97 3.42
C THR A 32 -11.77 10.94 2.48
N LEU A 33 -11.51 12.04 1.77
CA LEU A 33 -10.32 12.21 0.95
C LEU A 33 -9.09 12.52 1.83
N VAL A 34 -8.02 11.80 1.59
CA VAL A 34 -6.70 12.02 2.17
C VAL A 34 -5.73 12.30 1.02
N GLU A 35 -5.01 13.43 1.07
CA GLU A 35 -4.09 13.87 0.03
C GLU A 35 -2.79 14.42 0.63
N ASP A 36 -1.66 13.91 0.14
CA ASP A 36 -0.31 14.42 0.43
C ASP A 36 0.67 13.88 -0.63
N ASP A 37 1.77 14.58 -0.88
CA ASP A 37 2.82 14.18 -1.85
C ASP A 37 2.28 13.76 -3.24
N GLY A 38 1.18 14.37 -3.70
CA GLY A 38 0.56 14.05 -5.00
C GLY A 38 -0.14 12.69 -5.05
N LYS A 39 -0.37 12.04 -3.90
CA LYS A 39 -1.17 10.83 -3.77
C LYS A 39 -2.51 11.15 -3.12
N GLN A 40 -3.56 10.54 -3.66
CA GLN A 40 -4.91 10.64 -3.15
C GLN A 40 -5.39 9.25 -2.71
N VAL A 41 -5.96 9.18 -1.51
CA VAL A 41 -6.59 7.97 -0.97
C VAL A 41 -7.99 8.34 -0.48
N LEU A 42 -8.98 7.54 -0.84
CA LEU A 42 -10.35 7.68 -0.35
C LEU A 42 -10.60 6.65 0.75
N GLU A 43 -10.80 7.11 1.98
CA GLU A 43 -11.27 6.26 3.06
C GLU A 43 -12.78 6.09 2.97
N LEU A 44 -13.26 4.84 2.89
CA LEU A 44 -14.69 4.50 2.92
C LEU A 44 -15.23 4.62 4.35
N THR A 45 -15.27 5.85 4.87
CA THR A 45 -15.55 6.15 6.29
C THR A 45 -16.91 5.63 6.75
N ASN A 46 -17.88 5.52 5.84
CA ASN A 46 -19.23 5.02 6.12
C ASN A 46 -19.40 3.53 5.78
N GLY A 47 -18.30 2.79 5.58
CA GLY A 47 -18.34 1.37 5.24
C GLY A 47 -19.14 1.14 3.95
N VAL A 48 -20.05 0.16 3.95
CA VAL A 48 -20.90 -0.16 2.78
C VAL A 48 -21.80 1.01 2.35
N ALA A 49 -22.18 1.89 3.28
CA ALA A 49 -22.98 3.09 2.96
C ALA A 49 -22.17 4.16 2.18
N SER A 50 -20.87 3.94 1.99
CA SER A 50 -20.03 4.74 1.10
C SER A 50 -20.44 4.55 -0.37
N PHE A 51 -21.09 3.44 -0.74
CA PHE A 51 -21.57 3.21 -2.09
C PHE A 51 -22.83 4.03 -2.40
N GLN A 52 -22.75 4.91 -3.39
CA GLN A 52 -23.83 5.82 -3.81
C GLN A 52 -24.56 5.35 -5.06
N GLY A 53 -24.14 4.24 -5.66
CA GLY A 53 -24.79 3.65 -6.84
C GLY A 53 -23.86 3.43 -8.02
N TRP A 54 -24.44 2.85 -9.07
CA TRP A 54 -23.77 2.64 -10.35
C TRP A 54 -23.81 3.91 -11.19
N LEU A 55 -22.72 4.18 -11.90
CA LEU A 55 -22.67 5.23 -12.91
C LEU A 55 -22.85 4.61 -14.29
N ALA A 56 -23.77 5.15 -15.08
CA ALA A 56 -23.98 4.71 -16.45
C ALA A 56 -22.81 5.19 -17.32
N GLN A 57 -22.02 4.23 -17.81
CA GLN A 57 -20.92 4.45 -18.73
C GLN A 57 -20.88 3.29 -19.72
N ASP A 58 -20.68 3.61 -21.00
CA ASP A 58 -20.60 2.61 -22.08
C ASP A 58 -19.25 1.88 -22.12
N THR A 59 -18.33 2.23 -21.22
CA THR A 59 -16.98 1.67 -21.17
C THR A 59 -16.80 0.81 -19.91
N THR A 60 -16.14 -0.34 -20.08
CA THR A 60 -15.62 -1.14 -18.95
C THR A 60 -14.19 -0.71 -18.69
N TYR A 61 -13.86 -0.49 -17.42
CA TYR A 61 -12.49 -0.21 -17.04
C TYR A 61 -11.64 -1.48 -17.07
N VAL A 62 -10.47 -1.40 -17.72
CA VAL A 62 -9.45 -2.45 -17.69
C VAL A 62 -8.17 -1.78 -17.23
N ALA A 63 -7.65 -2.19 -16.08
CA ALA A 63 -6.40 -1.66 -15.54
C ALA A 63 -5.25 -1.97 -16.50
N GLU A 64 -4.38 -0.97 -16.73
CA GLU A 64 -3.17 -1.15 -17.53
C GLU A 64 -2.06 -1.74 -16.67
N PHE A 65 -1.54 -2.89 -17.09
CA PHE A 65 -0.45 -3.59 -16.40
C PHE A 65 0.84 -3.49 -17.21
N ARG A 66 1.89 -2.94 -16.60
CA ARG A 66 3.25 -2.96 -17.14
C ARG A 66 4.20 -3.64 -16.17
N ASN A 67 4.81 -4.73 -16.62
CA ASN A 67 5.87 -5.38 -15.86
C ASN A 67 7.18 -4.57 -15.97
N LEU A 68 7.76 -4.21 -14.83
CA LEU A 68 9.03 -3.49 -14.72
C LEU A 68 10.19 -4.40 -14.26
N GLY A 69 9.91 -5.70 -14.13
CA GLY A 69 10.86 -6.75 -13.80
C GLY A 69 11.17 -6.85 -12.31
N TRP A 70 12.11 -7.73 -12.00
CA TRP A 70 12.62 -7.90 -10.64
C TRP A 70 13.46 -6.70 -10.22
N GLN A 71 13.17 -6.14 -9.05
CA GLN A 71 13.81 -4.93 -8.54
C GLN A 71 14.22 -5.11 -7.08
N LYS A 72 15.30 -4.40 -6.69
CA LYS A 72 15.70 -4.20 -5.29
C LYS A 72 15.47 -2.74 -4.93
N LEU A 73 14.52 -2.49 -4.05
CA LEU A 73 14.09 -1.14 -3.66
C LEU A 73 14.52 -0.85 -2.22
N ALA A 74 14.96 0.38 -1.96
CA ALA A 74 15.38 0.83 -0.63
C ALA A 74 14.39 1.88 -0.10
N GLY A 75 13.97 1.75 1.15
CA GLY A 75 13.06 2.70 1.75
C GLY A 75 12.54 2.29 3.13
N GLU A 76 11.44 2.92 3.52
CA GLU A 76 10.76 2.70 4.80
C GLU A 76 9.34 2.18 4.57
N ILE A 77 8.94 1.13 5.31
CA ILE A 77 7.57 0.60 5.24
C ILE A 77 6.66 1.38 6.19
N LEU A 78 5.55 1.91 5.65
CA LEU A 78 4.57 2.77 6.32
C LEU A 78 3.14 2.31 6.01
N ASP A 79 2.15 2.85 6.73
CA ASP A 79 0.75 2.79 6.31
C ASP A 79 0.39 4.03 5.45
N PRO A 80 -0.37 3.84 4.34
CA PRO A 80 -0.86 4.91 3.47
C PRO A 80 -1.55 6.07 4.18
N LYS A 81 -2.38 5.79 5.19
CA LYS A 81 -3.24 6.82 5.79
C LYS A 81 -2.40 7.90 6.48
N CYS A 82 -1.41 7.48 7.24
CA CYS A 82 -0.52 8.41 7.91
C CYS A 82 0.60 8.90 6.99
N ALA A 83 1.08 8.07 6.06
CA ALA A 83 2.04 8.49 5.04
C ALA A 83 1.49 9.63 4.16
N PHE A 84 0.18 9.67 3.94
CA PHE A 84 -0.48 10.70 3.13
C PHE A 84 -1.18 11.78 3.96
N GLY A 85 -0.66 12.10 5.15
CA GLY A 85 -0.96 13.38 5.81
C GLY A 85 -2.00 13.36 6.93
N VAL A 86 -2.60 12.22 7.29
CA VAL A 86 -3.49 12.15 8.48
C VAL A 86 -2.74 12.34 9.79
N MET A 87 -1.45 11.99 9.86
CA MET A 87 -0.61 12.19 11.03
C MET A 87 0.73 12.80 10.64
N LYS A 88 1.25 13.74 11.44
CA LYS A 88 2.61 14.28 11.28
C LYS A 88 3.41 14.11 12.59
N PRO A 89 4.59 13.46 12.57
CA PRO A 89 5.22 12.79 11.42
C PRO A 89 4.52 11.46 11.07
N GLY A 90 4.27 11.23 9.77
CA GLY A 90 3.73 9.98 9.22
C GLY A 90 4.80 8.93 8.89
N CYS A 91 6.03 9.13 9.39
CA CYS A 91 7.19 8.28 9.15
C CYS A 91 8.06 8.16 10.41
N GLY A 92 9.04 7.26 10.35
CA GLY A 92 9.99 7.01 11.43
C GLY A 92 9.40 6.23 12.61
N LYS A 93 10.25 6.01 13.62
CA LYS A 93 9.93 5.15 14.78
C LYS A 93 8.76 5.64 15.62
N THR A 94 8.54 6.95 15.68
CA THR A 94 7.40 7.57 16.37
C THR A 94 6.06 7.17 15.74
N HIS A 95 6.07 6.83 14.46
CA HIS A 95 4.88 6.44 13.71
C HIS A 95 4.59 4.93 13.76
N ARG A 96 5.60 4.10 14.11
CA ARG A 96 5.56 2.63 14.01
C ARG A 96 4.30 1.99 14.62
N SER A 97 3.91 2.37 15.83
CA SER A 97 2.77 1.76 16.51
C SER A 97 1.42 2.11 15.85
N CYS A 98 1.31 3.29 15.25
CA CYS A 98 0.14 3.68 14.48
C CYS A 98 0.06 2.88 13.19
N ALA A 99 1.18 2.82 12.44
CA ALA A 99 1.29 2.07 11.20
C ALA A 99 0.97 0.60 11.36
N ILE A 100 1.54 -0.05 12.38
CA ILE A 100 1.24 -1.45 12.68
C ILE A 100 -0.26 -1.65 12.86
N ARG A 101 -0.94 -0.80 13.64
CA ARG A 101 -2.38 -0.94 13.86
C ARG A 101 -3.20 -0.74 12.57
N CYS A 102 -2.80 0.18 11.70
CA CYS A 102 -3.43 0.39 10.39
C CYS A 102 -3.26 -0.82 9.46
N ILE A 103 -2.03 -1.34 9.36
CA ILE A 103 -1.69 -2.49 8.51
C ILE A 103 -2.38 -3.77 9.02
N SER A 104 -2.35 -4.02 10.34
CA SER A 104 -3.11 -5.10 10.98
C SER A 104 -4.62 -4.98 10.75
N GLY A 105 -5.12 -3.77 10.54
CA GLY A 105 -6.51 -3.51 10.18
C GLY A 105 -6.84 -3.75 8.71
N GLY A 106 -5.89 -4.22 7.90
CA GLY A 106 -6.08 -4.54 6.49
C GLY A 106 -5.71 -3.42 5.52
N ILE A 107 -5.12 -2.31 5.99
CA ILE A 107 -4.60 -1.28 5.08
C ILE A 107 -3.33 -1.83 4.39
N PRO A 108 -3.24 -1.85 3.05
CA PRO A 108 -2.05 -2.31 2.36
C PRO A 108 -0.82 -1.46 2.72
N PRO A 109 0.32 -2.07 3.10
CA PRO A 109 1.53 -1.33 3.40
C PRO A 109 2.12 -0.66 2.16
N VAL A 110 2.79 0.48 2.35
CA VAL A 110 3.57 1.16 1.29
C VAL A 110 5.03 1.23 1.67
N LEU A 111 5.91 1.10 0.68
CA LEU A 111 7.32 1.45 0.78
C LEU A 111 7.48 2.90 0.33
N ARG A 112 7.88 3.78 1.26
CA ARG A 112 8.29 5.14 0.96
C ARG A 112 9.77 5.15 0.58
N MET A 113 10.05 5.51 -0.67
CA MET A 113 11.39 5.63 -1.22
C MET A 113 11.75 7.10 -1.39
N GLN A 114 13.04 7.40 -1.30
CA GLN A 114 13.58 8.72 -1.64
C GLN A 114 14.72 8.54 -2.62
N ASP A 115 14.66 9.26 -3.74
CA ASP A 115 15.73 9.24 -4.73
C ASP A 115 16.91 10.14 -4.31
N ALA A 116 18.00 10.10 -5.07
CA ALA A 116 19.20 10.91 -4.81
C ALA A 116 18.97 12.43 -4.93
N ARG A 117 17.88 12.87 -5.56
CA ARG A 117 17.47 14.27 -5.68
C ARG A 117 16.52 14.69 -4.56
N GLY A 118 16.16 13.77 -3.67
CA GLY A 118 15.24 14.00 -2.55
C GLY A 118 13.77 13.78 -2.88
N SER A 119 13.43 13.40 -4.12
CA SER A 119 12.05 13.16 -4.54
C SER A 119 11.51 11.89 -3.87
N ILE A 120 10.28 11.97 -3.38
CA ILE A 120 9.63 10.88 -2.67
C ILE A 120 8.75 10.10 -3.65
N ASN A 121 8.82 8.77 -3.58
CA ASN A 121 7.94 7.88 -4.31
C ASN A 121 7.38 6.81 -3.37
N TYR A 122 6.21 6.30 -3.70
CA TYR A 122 5.51 5.29 -2.92
C TYR A 122 5.24 4.06 -3.78
N VAL A 123 5.47 2.88 -3.21
CA VAL A 123 5.21 1.58 -3.85
C VAL A 123 4.30 0.78 -2.93
N LEU A 124 3.17 0.30 -3.42
CA LEU A 124 2.31 -0.63 -2.69
C LEU A 124 3.01 -1.97 -2.54
N LEU A 125 2.97 -2.55 -1.35
CA LEU A 125 3.56 -3.86 -1.08
C LEU A 125 2.45 -4.89 -0.92
N VAL A 126 2.53 -5.93 -1.74
CA VAL A 126 1.63 -7.10 -1.71
C VAL A 126 2.49 -8.36 -1.72
N ASP A 127 1.89 -9.47 -1.31
CA ASP A 127 2.57 -10.76 -1.46
C ASP A 127 2.63 -11.21 -2.93
N GLN A 128 3.31 -12.33 -3.17
CA GLN A 128 3.46 -12.90 -4.51
C GLN A 128 2.13 -13.23 -5.23
N ASN A 129 1.02 -13.34 -4.49
CA ASN A 129 -0.31 -13.57 -5.05
C ASN A 129 -1.10 -12.26 -5.28
N GLY A 130 -0.53 -11.11 -4.89
CA GLY A 130 -1.22 -9.82 -4.92
C GLY A 130 -2.09 -9.55 -3.69
N GLU A 131 -2.00 -10.39 -2.65
CA GLU A 131 -2.77 -10.21 -1.42
C GLU A 131 -2.03 -9.29 -0.43
N SER A 132 -2.78 -8.76 0.55
CA SER A 132 -2.17 -7.93 1.60
C SER A 132 -1.16 -8.74 2.42
N LEU A 133 0.00 -8.14 2.69
CA LEU A 133 0.99 -8.74 3.59
C LEU A 133 0.49 -8.79 5.05
N GLY A 134 -0.41 -7.87 5.42
CA GLY A 134 -1.07 -7.82 6.73
C GLY A 134 -0.09 -7.84 7.90
N ASP A 135 -0.41 -8.59 8.95
CA ASP A 135 0.42 -8.68 10.17
C ASP A 135 1.85 -9.17 9.91
N ARG A 136 2.06 -9.93 8.83
CA ARG A 136 3.34 -10.56 8.53
C ARG A 136 4.46 -9.54 8.23
N ILE A 137 4.10 -8.33 7.79
CA ILE A 137 5.07 -7.24 7.51
C ILE A 137 5.37 -6.36 8.73
N THR A 138 4.56 -6.44 9.78
CA THR A 138 4.65 -5.56 10.96
C THR A 138 6.02 -5.54 11.67
N PRO A 139 6.82 -6.62 11.66
CA PRO A 139 8.18 -6.56 12.22
C PRO A 139 9.10 -5.57 11.51
N TYR A 140 8.83 -5.23 10.25
CA TYR A 140 9.68 -4.39 9.39
C TYR A 140 9.18 -2.93 9.29
N VAL A 141 8.01 -2.63 9.84
CA VAL A 141 7.39 -1.30 9.77
C VAL A 141 8.25 -0.25 10.46
N ALA A 142 8.39 0.91 9.80
CA ALA A 142 9.22 2.04 10.21
C ALA A 142 10.73 1.70 10.37
N ASP A 143 11.20 0.65 9.70
CA ASP A 143 12.62 0.35 9.53
C ASP A 143 13.07 0.80 8.14
N GLN A 144 14.31 1.31 8.05
CA GLN A 144 14.99 1.45 6.77
C GLN A 144 15.46 0.08 6.32
N LEU A 145 15.08 -0.31 5.11
CA LEU A 145 15.28 -1.66 4.59
C LEU A 145 15.39 -1.70 3.06
N TYR A 146 15.81 -2.85 2.56
CA TYR A 146 15.70 -3.25 1.17
C TYR A 146 14.55 -4.25 1.03
N VAL A 147 13.74 -4.11 -0.02
CA VAL A 147 12.73 -5.09 -0.45
C VAL A 147 13.06 -5.56 -1.85
N CYS A 148 13.07 -6.86 -2.07
CA CYS A 148 13.23 -7.50 -3.36
C CYS A 148 11.88 -7.99 -3.87
N GLY A 149 11.63 -7.92 -5.19
CA GLY A 149 10.41 -8.48 -5.74
C GLY A 149 10.15 -8.09 -7.18
N GLU A 150 9.05 -8.59 -7.72
CA GLU A 150 8.58 -8.23 -9.06
C GLU A 150 7.83 -6.90 -9.00
N LEU A 151 8.38 -5.87 -9.64
CA LEU A 151 7.76 -4.56 -9.70
C LEU A 151 6.83 -4.47 -10.91
N LYS A 152 5.58 -4.09 -10.67
CA LYS A 152 4.59 -3.81 -11.70
C LYS A 152 4.07 -2.39 -11.56
N GLN A 153 3.74 -1.79 -12.67
CA GLN A 153 2.91 -0.60 -12.72
C GLN A 153 1.48 -1.04 -13.04
N VAL A 154 0.55 -0.62 -12.20
CA VAL A 154 -0.90 -0.77 -12.38
C VAL A 154 -1.47 0.64 -12.44
N ASP A 155 -1.79 1.10 -13.65
CA ASP A 155 -2.18 2.49 -13.91
C ASP A 155 -1.15 3.48 -13.33
N ASP A 156 -1.55 4.34 -12.39
CA ASP A 156 -0.69 5.35 -11.75
C ASP A 156 0.05 4.83 -10.49
N TRP A 157 -0.09 3.55 -10.16
CA TRP A 157 0.52 2.94 -8.98
C TRP A 157 1.65 1.99 -9.33
N LEU A 158 2.74 2.08 -8.57
CA LEU A 158 3.75 1.04 -8.50
C LEU A 158 3.35 0.03 -7.42
N VAL A 159 3.42 -1.25 -7.76
CA VAL A 159 3.07 -2.37 -6.89
C VAL A 159 4.23 -3.37 -6.92
N LEU A 160 4.82 -3.64 -5.77
CA LEU A 160 5.88 -4.64 -5.62
C LEU A 160 5.29 -5.93 -5.05
N PHE A 161 5.42 -7.00 -5.81
CA PHE A 161 5.08 -8.36 -5.41
C PHE A 161 6.31 -8.98 -4.77
N THR A 162 6.28 -9.19 -3.46
CA THR A 162 7.43 -9.61 -2.65
C THR A 162 7.06 -10.79 -1.77
N GLY A 163 8.02 -11.68 -1.51
CA GLY A 163 7.95 -12.58 -0.38
C GLY A 163 8.29 -11.87 0.94
N LEU A 164 8.39 -12.65 2.00
CA LEU A 164 8.83 -12.22 3.32
C LEU A 164 10.10 -12.98 3.71
N GLY A 165 10.80 -12.50 4.74
CA GLY A 165 12.02 -13.13 5.21
C GLY A 165 13.20 -12.77 4.32
N GLU A 166 13.54 -13.65 3.37
CA GLU A 166 14.73 -13.48 2.51
C GLU A 166 14.61 -12.30 1.53
N ASP A 167 13.40 -11.81 1.24
CA ASP A 167 13.21 -10.66 0.36
C ASP A 167 13.28 -9.31 1.09
N ILE A 168 13.35 -9.28 2.43
CA ILE A 168 13.31 -8.05 3.23
C ILE A 168 14.49 -7.98 4.19
N HIS A 169 15.38 -7.01 3.95
CA HIS A 169 16.59 -6.83 4.74
C HIS A 169 16.68 -5.42 5.32
N ARG A 170 16.73 -5.31 6.65
CA ARG A 170 17.02 -4.02 7.30
C ARG A 170 18.39 -3.51 6.88
N VAL A 171 18.48 -2.21 6.62
CA VAL A 171 19.76 -1.56 6.34
C VAL A 171 20.60 -1.65 7.60
N ALA A 172 21.70 -2.40 7.53
CA ALA A 172 22.69 -2.38 8.59
C ALA A 172 23.32 -0.98 8.65
N PRO A 173 23.69 -0.48 9.85
CA PRO A 173 24.45 0.75 9.97
C PRO A 173 25.68 0.75 9.07
N TRP A 174 26.12 1.93 8.62
CA TRP A 174 27.21 2.05 7.63
C TRP A 174 28.52 1.35 8.06
N TRP A 175 28.77 1.19 9.36
CA TRP A 175 29.92 0.47 9.91
C TRP A 175 29.82 -1.07 9.88
N MET A 176 28.66 -1.63 9.49
CA MET A 176 28.40 -3.07 9.36
C MET A 176 28.22 -3.51 7.90
N GLN A 177 28.52 -2.64 6.92
CA GLN A 177 28.36 -2.91 5.48
C GLN A 177 29.47 -3.85 4.95
N GLY A 178 29.49 -5.10 5.42
CA GLY A 178 30.37 -6.16 4.95
C GLY A 178 29.71 -7.07 3.90
N GLU A 179 28.40 -7.26 3.95
CA GLU A 179 27.68 -8.09 2.98
C GLU A 179 26.30 -7.47 2.71
N MET A 180 26.15 -6.86 1.54
CA MET A 180 24.84 -6.53 1.00
C MET A 180 24.15 -7.86 0.65
N ALA A 181 23.11 -8.23 1.39
CA ALA A 181 22.29 -9.39 1.05
C ALA A 181 21.84 -9.27 -0.43
N MET A 182 22.22 -10.26 -1.23
CA MET A 182 21.77 -10.38 -2.60
C MET A 182 20.33 -10.87 -2.57
N CYS A 183 19.45 -10.24 -3.37
CA CYS A 183 18.17 -10.85 -3.70
C CYS A 183 18.50 -12.09 -4.54
N TYR A 184 18.01 -13.27 -4.18
CA TYR A 184 18.25 -14.52 -4.91
C TYR A 184 17.03 -14.92 -5.72
#